data_AF-A0A6A4WWZ9-F1
#
_entry.id   AF-A0A6A4WWZ9-F1
#
_cell.length_a   1.000
_cell.length_b   1.000
_cell.length_c   1.000
_cell.angle_alpha   90.00
_cell.angle_beta   90.00
_cell.angle_gamma   90.00
#
_symmetry.space_group_name_H-M   'P 1'
#
loop_
_entity.id
_entity.type
_entity.pdbx_description
1 polymer ?
#
loop_
_entity_poly.entity_id
_entity_poly.type
_entity_poly.pdbx_seq_one_letter_code
_entity_poly.pdbx_strand_id
1 'polypeptide(L)'
;MLLALRGLEEDEVAELVALYADTCALPCETILFLEESVLPVLGEAFRALVIEIRRQRSVVRAYSRLNALDFLTSHLYSNNPLHPDRPPHDDLMHTELAARLLKCRPRRPLPLCLRLTDERAASVVQRWYRGYLVRRRTDVAQLRQYQARLRRLARQEGAPTGPVGPQRRSGRACR
;
A
#
# COMPACT_ATOMS: atom_id res chain seq x y z
N MET A 1 -11.40 4.49 -7.04
CA MET A 1 -12.30 5.63 -6.78
C MET A 1 -11.73 6.94 -7.33
N LEU A 2 -10.60 7.49 -6.85
CA LEU A 2 -10.09 8.77 -7.38
C LEU A 2 -9.65 8.76 -8.86
N LEU A 3 -9.35 7.59 -9.45
CA LEU A 3 -9.09 7.46 -10.90
C LEU A 3 -10.36 7.42 -11.76
N ALA A 4 -11.53 7.13 -11.17
CA ALA A 4 -12.81 7.15 -11.89
C ALA A 4 -13.41 8.57 -11.98
N LEU A 5 -13.01 9.46 -11.07
CA LEU A 5 -13.45 10.87 -11.04
C LEU A 5 -12.54 11.80 -11.87
N ARG A 6 -11.54 11.26 -12.57
CA ARG A 6 -10.53 12.06 -13.27
C ARG A 6 -10.94 12.46 -14.69
N GLY A 7 -12.15 12.11 -15.10
CA GLY A 7 -12.71 12.39 -16.42
C GLY A 7 -14.23 12.33 -16.47
N LEU A 8 -14.90 12.55 -15.32
CA LEU A 8 -16.32 12.89 -15.33
C LEU A 8 -16.39 14.42 -15.41
N GLU A 9 -16.99 14.94 -16.46
CA GLU A 9 -17.33 16.36 -16.55
C GLU A 9 -18.31 16.70 -15.40
N GLU A 10 -18.32 17.95 -14.92
CA GLU A 10 -19.21 18.35 -13.79
C GLU A 10 -20.68 17.99 -14.04
N ASP A 11 -21.08 17.99 -15.32
CA ASP A 11 -22.41 17.63 -15.80
C ASP A 11 -22.74 16.14 -15.57
N GLU A 12 -21.79 15.21 -15.75
CA GLU A 12 -22.02 13.78 -15.54
C GLU A 12 -22.14 13.42 -14.05
N VAL A 13 -21.42 14.17 -13.20
CA VAL A 13 -21.57 14.06 -11.75
C VAL A 13 -22.94 14.59 -11.32
N ALA A 14 -23.40 15.70 -11.90
CA ALA A 14 -24.73 16.24 -11.66
C ALA A 14 -25.84 15.27 -12.12
N GLU A 15 -25.65 14.60 -13.25
CA GLU A 15 -26.59 13.60 -13.78
C GLU A 15 -26.67 12.35 -12.88
N LEU A 16 -25.54 11.86 -12.38
CA LEU A 16 -25.50 10.75 -11.42
C LEU A 16 -26.13 11.13 -10.07
N VAL A 17 -25.93 12.37 -9.63
CA VAL A 17 -26.56 12.91 -8.41
C VAL A 17 -28.07 13.05 -8.60
N ALA A 18 -28.52 13.51 -9.77
CA ALA A 18 -29.94 13.59 -10.12
C ALA A 18 -30.59 12.18 -10.18
N LEU A 19 -29.90 11.21 -10.80
CA LEU A 19 -30.34 9.81 -10.85
C LEU A 19 -30.51 9.21 -9.44
N TYR A 20 -29.59 9.54 -8.51
CA TYR A 20 -29.69 9.11 -7.12
C TYR A 20 -30.76 9.89 -6.33
N ALA A 21 -31.01 11.14 -6.67
CA ALA A 21 -32.06 11.95 -6.05
C ALA A 21 -33.48 11.45 -6.38
N ASP A 22 -33.66 10.82 -7.55
CA ASP A 22 -34.94 10.24 -7.97
C ASP A 22 -35.26 8.91 -7.27
N THR A 23 -34.26 8.24 -6.68
CA THR A 23 -34.49 7.07 -5.84
C THR A 23 -34.91 7.46 -4.42
N CYS A 24 -36.23 7.54 -4.23
CA CYS A 24 -36.98 7.73 -2.96
C CYS A 24 -37.24 9.20 -2.57
N ALA A 25 -38.39 9.73 -3.01
CA ALA A 25 -38.94 11.03 -2.63
C ALA A 25 -39.41 11.17 -1.16
N LEU A 26 -39.12 10.20 -0.31
CA LEU A 26 -39.29 10.29 1.14
C LEU A 26 -37.93 10.00 1.77
N PRO A 27 -37.41 10.89 2.64
CA PRO A 27 -36.16 10.61 3.33
C PRO A 27 -36.42 9.38 4.20
N CYS A 28 -35.88 8.24 3.78
CA CYS A 28 -36.00 7.05 4.60
C CYS A 28 -35.27 7.34 5.92
N GLU A 29 -35.77 6.80 7.03
CA GLU A 29 -35.18 6.99 8.36
C GLU A 29 -33.67 6.73 8.36
N THR A 30 -33.22 5.78 7.54
CA THR A 30 -31.82 5.46 7.28
C THR A 30 -31.03 6.61 6.64
N ILE A 31 -31.57 7.32 5.66
CA ILE A 31 -30.89 8.45 5.01
C ILE A 31 -30.73 9.61 6.00
N LEU A 32 -31.80 9.95 6.74
CA LEU A 32 -31.73 11.00 7.77
C LEU A 32 -30.69 10.64 8.83
N PHE A 33 -30.68 9.39 9.29
CA PHE A 33 -29.68 8.91 10.24
C PHE A 33 -28.24 9.05 9.69
N LEU A 34 -28.01 8.69 8.42
CA LEU A 34 -26.70 8.84 7.79
C LEU A 34 -26.29 10.30 7.69
N GLU A 35 -27.18 11.19 7.25
CA GLU A 35 -26.92 12.62 7.09
C GLU A 35 -26.66 13.33 8.41
N GLU A 36 -27.42 13.01 9.45
CA GLU A 36 -27.32 13.66 10.75
C GLU A 36 -26.18 13.08 11.61
N SER A 37 -25.99 11.75 11.58
CA SER A 37 -25.09 11.07 12.52
C SER A 37 -23.73 10.69 11.92
N VAL A 38 -23.71 10.18 10.68
CA VAL A 38 -22.50 9.54 10.11
C VAL A 38 -21.71 10.48 9.22
N LEU A 39 -22.39 11.20 8.31
CA LEU A 39 -21.74 12.07 7.33
C LEU A 39 -20.97 13.25 7.94
N PRO A 40 -21.40 13.90 9.04
CA PRO A 40 -20.63 15.00 9.62
C PRO A 40 -19.27 14.54 10.13
N VAL A 41 -19.25 13.41 10.85
CA VAL A 41 -18.03 12.79 11.38
C VAL A 41 -17.13 12.34 10.23
N LEU A 42 -17.71 11.72 9.22
CA LEU A 42 -16.97 11.23 8.05
C LEU A 42 -16.43 12.39 7.20
N GLY A 43 -17.19 13.47 7.07
CA GLY A 43 -16.83 14.68 6.32
C GLY A 43 -15.61 15.39 6.93
N GLU A 44 -15.54 15.48 8.26
CA GLU A 44 -14.36 15.98 8.97
C GLU A 44 -13.13 15.10 8.69
N ALA A 45 -13.28 13.78 8.82
CA ALA A 45 -12.20 12.84 8.54
C ALA A 45 -11.72 12.93 7.09
N PHE A 46 -12.62 13.14 6.12
CA PHE A 46 -12.27 13.35 4.72
C PHE A 46 -11.53 14.67 4.50
N ARG A 47 -11.93 15.77 5.15
CA ARG A 47 -11.15 17.02 5.10
C ARG A 47 -9.73 16.81 5.60
N ALA A 48 -9.57 16.15 6.75
CA ALA A 48 -8.24 15.81 7.29
C ALA A 48 -7.44 14.94 6.30
N LEU A 49 -8.08 13.95 5.67
CA LEU A 49 -7.45 13.11 4.66
C LEU A 49 -6.97 13.92 3.46
N VAL A 50 -7.79 14.85 2.93
CA VAL A 50 -7.40 15.68 1.78
C VAL A 50 -6.19 16.56 2.11
N ILE A 51 -6.15 17.14 3.32
CA ILE A 51 -4.99 17.89 3.81
C ILE A 51 -3.74 17.00 3.81
N GLU A 52 -3.86 15.78 4.32
CA GLU A 52 -2.73 14.83 4.40
C GLU A 52 -2.26 14.35 3.01
N ILE A 53 -3.19 14.10 2.09
CA ILE A 53 -2.90 13.78 0.69
C ILE A 53 -2.09 14.91 0.04
N ARG A 54 -2.48 16.18 0.25
CA ARG A 54 -1.74 17.34 -0.26
C ARG A 54 -0.36 17.45 0.39
N ARG A 55 -0.26 17.25 1.70
CA ARG A 55 1.01 17.28 2.46
C ARG A 55 2.01 16.26 1.91
N GLN A 56 1.57 15.04 1.64
CA GLN A 56 2.41 13.96 1.11
C GLN A 56 2.58 13.99 -0.42
N ARG A 57 1.92 14.93 -1.12
CA ARG A 57 1.89 15.03 -2.59
C ARG A 57 1.49 13.71 -3.26
N SER A 58 0.59 12.94 -2.64
CA SER A 58 0.20 11.61 -3.10
C SER A 58 -0.62 11.62 -4.39
N VAL A 59 -1.23 12.76 -4.76
CA VAL A 59 -1.93 12.94 -6.05
C VAL A 59 -0.95 13.05 -7.23
N VAL A 60 0.23 13.62 -6.98
CA VAL A 60 1.24 13.88 -8.02
C VAL A 60 2.14 12.66 -8.23
N ARG A 61 2.43 11.92 -7.16
CA ARG A 61 3.31 10.75 -7.22
C ARG A 61 2.53 9.50 -7.61
N ALA A 62 3.06 8.73 -8.57
CA ALA A 62 2.46 7.45 -8.98
C ALA A 62 2.39 6.41 -7.86
N TYR A 63 3.29 6.49 -6.87
CA TYR A 63 3.31 5.63 -5.70
C TYR A 63 3.37 6.48 -4.43
N SER A 64 2.51 6.16 -3.46
CA SER A 64 2.39 6.88 -2.20
C SER A 64 2.43 5.90 -1.03
N ARG A 65 3.07 6.31 0.08
CA ARG A 65 3.07 5.55 1.34
C ARG A 65 1.74 5.69 2.09
N LEU A 66 0.96 6.73 1.80
CA LEU A 66 -0.34 6.97 2.41
C LEU A 66 -1.34 5.90 1.96
N ASN A 67 -1.94 5.22 2.93
CA ASN A 67 -3.15 4.44 2.72
C ASN A 67 -4.34 5.22 3.30
N ALA A 68 -5.24 5.68 2.42
CA ALA A 68 -6.39 6.49 2.80
C ALA A 68 -7.31 5.79 3.83
N LEU A 69 -7.52 4.48 3.67
CA LEU A 69 -8.36 3.72 4.60
C LEU A 69 -7.72 3.61 5.98
N ASP A 70 -6.41 3.39 6.04
CA ASP A 70 -5.69 3.33 7.32
C ASP A 70 -5.70 4.70 8.01
N PHE A 71 -5.54 5.78 7.25
CA PHE A 71 -5.63 7.13 7.78
C PHE A 71 -7.03 7.39 8.37
N LEU A 72 -8.09 7.14 7.59
CA LEU A 72 -9.46 7.38 8.04
C LEU A 72 -9.80 6.55 9.28
N THR A 73 -9.44 5.27 9.27
CA THR A 73 -9.69 4.39 10.44
C THR A 73 -8.91 4.84 11.67
N SER A 74 -7.65 5.29 11.52
CA SER A 74 -6.86 5.85 12.63
C SER A 74 -7.48 7.14 13.17
N HIS A 75 -7.92 8.02 12.26
CA HIS A 75 -8.50 9.32 12.58
C HIS A 75 -9.84 9.16 13.32
N LEU A 76 -10.75 8.35 12.78
CA LEU A 76 -12.04 8.05 13.41
C LEU A 76 -11.88 7.30 14.73
N TYR A 77 -10.89 6.42 14.84
CA TYR A 77 -10.62 5.69 16.08
C TYR A 77 -10.10 6.63 17.19
N SER A 78 -9.27 7.61 16.84
CA SER A 78 -8.69 8.56 17.79
C SER A 78 -9.71 9.63 18.21
N ASN A 79 -10.54 10.10 17.29
CA ASN A 79 -11.55 11.14 17.52
C ASN A 79 -12.92 10.57 17.93
N ASN A 80 -12.95 9.40 18.56
CA ASN A 80 -14.22 8.81 18.99
C ASN A 80 -14.74 9.52 20.25
N PRO A 81 -15.89 10.21 20.21
CA PRO A 81 -16.43 10.96 21.35
C PRO A 81 -16.78 10.08 22.56
N LEU A 82 -16.99 8.76 22.35
CA LEU A 82 -17.23 7.80 23.43
C LEU A 82 -15.96 7.46 24.23
N HIS A 83 -14.78 7.83 23.72
CA HIS A 83 -13.50 7.56 24.35
C HIS A 83 -12.59 8.81 24.30
N PRO A 84 -12.94 9.90 25.01
CA PRO A 84 -12.21 11.16 24.95
C PRO A 84 -10.79 11.07 25.51
N ASP A 85 -10.55 10.14 26.45
CA ASP A 85 -9.23 9.93 27.07
C ASP A 85 -8.28 9.11 26.20
N ARG A 86 -8.72 8.67 25.01
CA ARG A 86 -7.89 7.85 24.14
C ARG A 86 -6.75 8.71 23.58
N PRO A 87 -5.49 8.29 23.75
CA PRO A 87 -4.37 9.05 23.21
C PRO A 87 -4.44 9.04 21.68
N PRO A 88 -4.12 10.15 21.01
CA PRO A 88 -4.00 10.18 19.56
C PRO A 88 -2.99 9.11 19.14
N HIS A 89 -3.43 8.15 18.33
CA HIS A 89 -2.55 7.10 17.85
C HIS A 89 -1.91 7.54 16.53
N ASP A 90 -0.58 7.63 16.52
CA ASP A 90 0.19 7.89 15.29
C ASP A 90 0.09 6.73 14.29
N ASP A 91 -0.19 5.50 14.76
CA ASP A 91 -0.33 4.32 13.89
C ASP A 91 -1.38 3.33 14.47
N LEU A 92 -2.55 3.26 13.84
CA LEU A 92 -3.62 2.30 14.16
C LEU A 92 -3.13 0.84 14.14
N MET A 93 -2.06 0.55 13.40
CA MET A 93 -1.48 -0.79 13.29
C MET A 93 -0.92 -1.31 14.62
N HIS A 94 -0.72 -0.44 15.61
CA HIS A 94 -0.29 -0.81 16.96
C HIS A 94 -1.44 -1.05 17.95
N THR A 95 -2.68 -0.78 17.55
CA THR A 95 -3.84 -1.14 18.39
C THR A 95 -3.96 -2.66 18.50
N GLU A 96 -4.39 -3.15 19.67
CA GLU A 96 -4.55 -4.59 19.92
C GLU A 96 -5.50 -5.25 18.91
N LEU A 97 -6.55 -4.52 18.52
CA LEU A 97 -7.52 -4.96 17.51
C LEU A 97 -6.85 -5.17 16.14
N ALA A 98 -6.10 -4.16 15.66
CA ALA A 98 -5.41 -4.26 14.38
C ALA A 98 -4.34 -5.36 14.41
N ALA A 99 -3.55 -5.45 15.48
CA ALA A 99 -2.53 -6.48 15.65
C ALA A 99 -3.12 -7.89 15.59
N ARG A 100 -4.26 -8.13 16.25
CA ARG A 100 -4.96 -9.41 16.22
C ARG A 100 -5.44 -9.76 14.81
N LEU A 101 -6.08 -8.82 14.11
CA LEU A 101 -6.58 -9.03 12.76
C LEU A 101 -5.44 -9.29 11.74
N LEU A 102 -4.34 -8.54 11.85
CA LEU A 102 -3.18 -8.65 10.98
C LEU A 102 -2.40 -9.95 11.21
N LYS A 103 -2.41 -10.49 12.43
CA LYS A 103 -1.83 -11.80 12.72
C LYS A 103 -2.54 -12.91 11.96
N CYS A 104 -3.87 -12.85 11.89
CA CYS A 104 -4.67 -13.80 11.13
C CYS A 104 -4.57 -13.58 9.61
N ARG A 105 -4.53 -12.32 9.17
CA ARG A 105 -4.50 -11.93 7.75
C ARG A 105 -3.44 -10.86 7.52
N PRO A 106 -2.16 -11.26 7.37
CA PRO A 106 -1.08 -10.30 7.18
C PRO A 106 -1.27 -9.56 5.85
N ARG A 107 -1.18 -8.24 5.90
CA ARG A 107 -1.20 -7.42 4.70
C ARG A 107 0.04 -7.68 3.85
N ARG A 108 -0.10 -7.53 2.54
CA ARG A 108 1.07 -7.58 1.66
C ARG A 108 2.02 -6.45 2.02
N PRO A 109 3.33 -6.70 2.10
CA PRO A 109 4.29 -5.65 2.41
C PRO A 109 4.27 -4.58 1.32
N LEU A 110 4.41 -3.32 1.72
CA LEU A 110 4.57 -2.21 0.78
C LEU A 110 5.75 -2.47 -0.16
N PRO A 111 5.67 -1.98 -1.42
CA PRO A 111 6.77 -2.10 -2.36
C PRO A 111 8.04 -1.45 -1.79
N LEU A 112 9.20 -2.01 -2.15
CA LEU A 112 10.47 -1.64 -1.53
C LEU A 112 10.77 -0.13 -1.68
N CYS A 113 10.42 0.46 -2.82
CA CYS A 113 10.60 1.88 -3.10
C CYS A 113 9.88 2.80 -2.09
N LEU A 114 8.77 2.37 -1.48
CA LEU A 114 8.02 3.15 -0.49
C LEU A 114 8.49 2.91 0.95
N ARG A 115 9.32 1.89 1.17
CA ARG A 115 9.83 1.49 2.49
C ARG A 115 11.22 2.03 2.79
N LEU A 116 12.00 2.31 1.76
CA LEU A 116 13.37 2.80 1.92
C LEU A 116 13.37 4.30 2.19
N THR A 117 14.26 4.72 3.10
CA THR A 117 14.67 6.12 3.20
C THR A 117 15.58 6.45 2.02
N ASP A 118 15.69 7.74 1.68
CA ASP A 118 16.50 8.19 0.56
C ASP A 118 17.97 7.73 0.68
N GLU A 119 18.54 7.77 1.90
CA GLU A 119 19.90 7.28 2.19
C GLU A 119 20.07 5.78 1.92
N ARG A 120 19.09 4.98 2.36
CA ARG A 120 19.11 3.52 2.15
C ARG A 120 18.90 3.19 0.67
N ALA A 121 18.00 3.91 0.00
CA ALA A 121 17.78 3.77 -1.43
C ALA A 121 19.06 4.11 -2.21
N ALA A 122 19.73 5.22 -1.90
CA ALA A 122 20.99 5.60 -2.51
C ALA A 122 22.06 4.53 -2.30
N SER A 123 22.19 4.00 -1.08
CA SER A 123 23.14 2.91 -0.77
C SER A 123 22.86 1.65 -1.59
N VAL A 124 21.60 1.26 -1.75
CA VAL A 124 21.19 0.10 -2.56
C VAL A 124 21.54 0.33 -4.03
N VAL A 125 21.23 1.50 -4.58
CA VAL A 125 21.53 1.87 -5.97
C VAL A 125 23.04 1.90 -6.21
N GLN A 126 23.81 2.55 -5.33
CA GLN A 126 25.26 2.63 -5.42
C GLN A 126 25.92 1.26 -5.34
N ARG A 127 25.50 0.40 -4.41
CA ARG A 127 25.98 -0.98 -4.30
C ARG A 127 25.72 -1.75 -5.59
N TRP A 128 24.50 -1.64 -6.14
CA TRP A 128 24.14 -2.31 -7.37
C TRP A 128 24.97 -1.81 -8.56
N TYR A 129 25.18 -0.49 -8.67
CA TYR A 129 25.96 0.15 -9.71
C TYR A 129 27.43 -0.26 -9.67
N ARG A 130 28.07 -0.25 -8.50
CA ARG A 130 29.45 -0.75 -8.33
C ARG A 130 29.58 -2.19 -8.82
N GLY A 131 28.61 -3.05 -8.47
CA GLY A 131 28.57 -4.42 -8.98
C GLY A 131 28.35 -4.50 -10.50
N TYR A 132 27.54 -3.61 -11.07
CA TYR A 132 27.32 -3.52 -12.51
C TYR A 132 28.61 -3.14 -13.24
N LEU A 133 29.36 -2.14 -12.74
CA LEU A 133 30.64 -1.73 -13.34
C LEU A 133 31.63 -2.90 -13.44
N VAL A 134 31.75 -3.70 -12.37
CA VAL A 134 32.62 -4.89 -12.38
C VAL A 134 32.13 -5.92 -13.41
N ARG A 135 30.82 -6.18 -13.48
CA ARG A 135 30.23 -7.12 -14.45
C ARG A 135 30.33 -6.65 -15.91
N ARG A 136 30.49 -5.34 -16.13
CA ARG A 136 30.67 -4.75 -17.45
C ARG A 136 32.08 -4.96 -18.01
N ARG A 137 33.07 -5.28 -17.17
CA ARG A 137 34.42 -5.58 -17.62
C ARG A 137 34.41 -6.87 -18.47
N THR A 138 35.18 -6.86 -19.55
CA THR A 138 35.15 -7.90 -20.60
C THR A 138 35.59 -9.27 -20.06
N ASP A 139 36.69 -9.29 -19.30
CA ASP A 139 37.21 -10.44 -18.56
C ASP A 139 36.15 -11.09 -17.65
N VAL A 140 35.48 -10.28 -16.82
CA VAL A 140 34.43 -10.74 -15.91
C VAL A 140 33.20 -11.23 -16.67
N ALA A 141 32.80 -10.55 -17.74
CA ALA A 141 31.67 -10.95 -18.56
C ALA A 141 31.91 -12.30 -19.26
N GLN A 142 33.09 -12.50 -19.85
CA GLN A 142 33.50 -13.76 -20.46
C GLN A 142 33.52 -14.91 -19.44
N LEU A 143 34.11 -14.69 -18.27
CA LEU A 143 34.13 -15.68 -17.19
C LEU A 143 32.71 -16.08 -16.76
N ARG A 144 31.79 -15.10 -16.63
CA ARG A 144 30.40 -15.38 -16.28
C ARG A 144 29.68 -16.21 -17.34
N GLN A 145 29.92 -15.93 -18.62
CA GLN A 145 29.37 -16.73 -19.72
C GLN A 145 29.90 -18.16 -19.69
N TYR A 146 31.21 -18.32 -19.47
CA TYR A 146 31.84 -19.62 -19.31
C TYR A 146 31.24 -20.41 -18.15
N GLN A 147 31.16 -19.82 -16.95
CA GLN A 147 30.52 -20.44 -15.78
C GLN A 147 29.04 -20.78 -16.02
N ALA A 148 28.31 -19.94 -16.76
CA ALA A 148 26.92 -20.22 -17.12
C ALA A 148 26.81 -21.43 -18.07
N ARG A 149 27.74 -21.58 -19.02
CA ARG A 149 27.83 -22.74 -19.92
C ARG A 149 28.09 -24.02 -19.12
N LEU A 150 29.07 -24.00 -18.21
CA LEU A 150 29.36 -25.15 -17.34
C LEU A 150 28.15 -25.57 -16.50
N ARG A 151 27.43 -24.61 -15.89
CA ARG A 151 26.19 -24.93 -15.14
C ARG A 151 25.09 -25.52 -16.01
N ARG A 152 25.03 -25.18 -17.31
CA ARG A 152 24.05 -25.77 -18.24
C ARG A 152 24.42 -27.19 -18.62
N LEU A 153 25.69 -27.43 -18.94
CA LEU A 153 26.22 -28.77 -19.24
C LEU A 153 26.03 -29.72 -18.04
N ALA A 154 26.42 -29.29 -16.84
CA ALA A 154 26.24 -30.08 -15.62
C ALA A 154 24.76 -30.47 -15.35
N ARG A 155 23.79 -29.63 -15.71
CA ARG A 155 22.36 -29.96 -15.61
C ARG A 155 21.92 -30.99 -16.64
N GLN A 156 22.49 -30.96 -17.84
CA GLN A 156 22.21 -31.93 -18.91
C GLN A 156 22.80 -33.30 -18.59
N GLU A 157 23.96 -33.32 -17.92
CA GLU A 157 24.67 -34.53 -17.49
C GLU A 157 24.11 -35.12 -16.18
N GLY A 158 23.04 -34.55 -15.62
CA GLY A 158 22.39 -35.06 -14.40
C GLY A 158 23.20 -34.88 -13.12
N ALA A 159 24.19 -33.98 -13.10
CA ALA A 159 25.02 -33.74 -11.92
C ALA A 159 24.20 -33.09 -10.79
N PRO A 160 24.41 -33.51 -9.52
CA PRO A 160 23.67 -32.97 -8.38
C PRO A 160 23.88 -31.46 -8.29
N THR A 161 22.81 -30.71 -8.44
CA THR A 161 22.85 -29.25 -8.31
C THR A 161 23.23 -28.88 -6.87
N GLY A 162 24.29 -28.07 -6.74
CA GLY A 162 24.74 -27.53 -5.47
C GLY A 162 23.66 -26.77 -4.69
N PRO A 163 23.97 -26.32 -3.47
CA PRO A 163 23.00 -26.13 -2.39
C PRO A 163 21.77 -25.35 -2.83
N VAL A 164 20.63 -26.01 -2.69
CA VAL A 164 19.29 -25.43 -2.84
C VAL A 164 19.20 -24.24 -1.88
N GLY A 165 19.04 -23.05 -2.45
CA GLY A 165 18.84 -21.82 -1.67
C GLY A 165 17.65 -21.96 -0.70
N PRO A 166 17.59 -21.15 0.36
CA PRO A 166 16.67 -21.35 1.47
C PRO A 166 15.23 -21.48 0.97
N GLN A 167 14.65 -22.65 1.21
CA GLN A 167 13.25 -22.93 0.95
C GLN A 167 12.42 -21.91 1.73
N ARG A 168 11.64 -21.09 1.02
CA ARG A 168 10.69 -20.16 1.63
C ARG A 168 9.65 -20.99 2.37
N ARG A 169 9.76 -21.06 3.70
CA ARG A 169 8.76 -21.68 4.56
C ARG A 169 7.41 -21.00 4.30
N SER A 170 6.46 -21.76 3.76
CA SER A 170 5.06 -21.36 3.68
C SER A 170 4.51 -21.25 5.11
N GLY A 171 4.03 -20.05 5.48
CA GLY A 171 3.39 -19.81 6.76
C GLY A 171 2.06 -20.58 6.85
N ARG A 172 1.83 -21.21 8.01
CA ARG A 172 0.61 -21.96 8.33
C ARG A 172 -0.61 -21.03 8.40
N ALA A 173 -1.78 -21.58 8.06
CA ALA A 173 -3.08 -20.95 8.20
C ALA A 173 -3.45 -20.75 9.68
N CYS A 174 -4.00 -19.57 10.01
CA CYS A 174 -4.68 -19.35 11.29
C CYS A 174 -6.02 -20.10 11.28
N ARG A 175 -6.32 -20.82 12.37
CA ARG A 175 -7.66 -21.33 12.69
C ARG A 175 -8.48 -20.23 13.32
#